data_AF-A0A1I3YB83-F1
#
_entry.id   AF-A0A1I3YB83-F1
#
_cell.length_a   1.000
_cell.length_b   1.000
_cell.length_c   1.000
_cell.angle_alpha   90.00
_cell.angle_beta   90.00
_cell.angle_gamma   90.00
#
_symmetry.space_group_name_H-M   'P 1'
#
loop_
_entity.id
_entity.type
_entity.pdbx_description
1 polymer ?
#
loop_
_entity_poly.entity_id
_entity_poly.type
_entity_poly.pdbx_seq_one_letter_code
_entity_poly.pdbx_strand_id
1 'polypeptide(L)'
;MAANGGLIALILSGCSSLDLARIEAAASRQGDAAAGIVLGELPDDCRAREPHAALVEGFEIRSILKRERAALDRANERLTRCADYHDDLVDHLEARP
;
A
#
# COMPACT_ATOMS: atom_id res chain seq x y z
N MET A 1 50.42 32.82 -25.09
CA MET A 1 49.59 31.69 -25.54
C MET A 1 49.37 30.75 -24.35
N ALA A 2 48.52 31.13 -23.41
CA ALA A 2 48.21 30.34 -22.20
C ALA A 2 46.85 30.80 -21.63
N ALA A 3 45.77 30.51 -22.36
CA ALA A 3 44.41 30.79 -21.89
C ALA A 3 43.39 29.69 -22.25
N ASN A 4 43.76 28.68 -23.03
CA ASN A 4 42.84 27.62 -23.48
C ASN A 4 42.84 26.36 -22.62
N GLY A 5 43.82 26.15 -21.74
CA GLY A 5 43.89 24.95 -20.90
C GLY A 5 42.90 24.97 -19.72
N GLY A 6 42.70 26.12 -19.10
CA GLY A 6 41.83 26.26 -17.91
C GLY A 6 40.34 26.15 -18.24
N LEU A 7 39.91 26.62 -19.41
CA LEU A 7 38.51 26.57 -19.84
C LEU A 7 38.04 25.14 -20.15
N ILE A 8 38.91 24.32 -20.74
CA ILE A 8 38.61 22.91 -21.05
C ILE A 8 38.51 22.08 -19.77
N ALA A 9 39.38 22.33 -18.78
CA ALA A 9 39.34 21.65 -17.48
C ALA A 9 38.05 21.97 -16.69
N LEU A 10 37.56 23.22 -16.74
CA LEU A 10 36.31 23.62 -16.07
C LEU A 10 35.05 22.96 -16.68
N ILE A 11 35.01 22.81 -18.01
CA ILE A 11 33.87 22.20 -18.72
C ILE A 11 33.78 20.70 -18.41
N LEU A 12 34.91 19.98 -18.41
CA LEU A 12 34.97 18.54 -18.11
C LEU A 12 34.62 18.22 -16.64
N SER A 13 35.01 19.08 -15.69
CA SER A 13 34.62 18.91 -14.29
C SER A 13 33.12 19.09 -14.05
N GLY A 14 32.46 19.99 -14.80
CA GLY A 14 31.01 20.27 -14.66
C GLY A 14 30.12 19.09 -15.09
N CYS A 15 30.55 18.29 -16.08
CA CYS A 15 29.83 17.08 -16.50
C CYS A 15 29.89 15.98 -15.43
N SER A 16 31.05 15.79 -14.79
CA SER A 16 31.22 14.76 -13.77
C SER A 16 30.33 14.96 -12.54
N SER A 17 30.04 16.21 -12.16
CA SER A 17 29.11 16.53 -11.07
C SER A 17 27.64 16.31 -11.45
N LEU A 18 27.27 16.52 -12.72
CA LEU A 18 25.92 16.25 -13.20
C LEU A 18 25.67 14.73 -13.32
N ASP A 19 26.69 13.98 -13.73
CA ASP A 19 26.66 12.52 -13.82
C ASP A 19 26.58 11.89 -12.42
N LEU A 20 27.26 12.45 -11.42
CA LEU A 20 27.19 11.96 -10.04
C LEU A 20 25.77 12.03 -9.48
N ALA A 21 25.11 13.19 -9.55
CA ALA A 21 23.74 13.35 -9.07
C ALA A 21 22.75 12.41 -9.80
N ARG A 22 22.97 12.16 -11.09
CA ARG A 22 22.14 11.23 -11.86
C ARG A 22 22.37 9.77 -11.46
N ILE A 23 23.63 9.39 -11.21
CA ILE A 23 24.01 8.05 -10.76
C ILE A 23 23.48 7.79 -9.35
N GLU A 24 23.60 8.76 -8.43
CA GLU A 24 23.05 8.66 -7.07
C GLU A 24 21.53 8.50 -7.10
N ALA A 25 20.82 9.29 -7.90
CA ALA A 25 19.37 9.16 -8.06
C ALA A 25 18.96 7.80 -8.66
N ALA A 26 19.73 7.28 -9.62
CA ALA A 26 19.47 5.96 -10.21
C ALA A 26 19.76 4.82 -9.23
N ALA A 27 20.86 4.91 -8.48
CA ALA A 27 21.23 3.95 -7.45
C ALA A 27 20.23 3.95 -6.29
N SER A 28 19.73 5.12 -5.88
CA SER A 28 18.65 5.23 -4.88
C SER A 28 17.40 4.51 -5.36
N ARG A 29 16.88 4.85 -6.55
CA ARG A 29 15.69 4.17 -7.12
C ARG A 29 15.89 2.66 -7.26
N GLN A 30 17.08 2.22 -7.64
CA GLN A 30 17.39 0.79 -7.72
C GLN A 30 17.40 0.13 -6.34
N GLY A 31 17.95 0.82 -5.33
CA GLY A 31 17.92 0.39 -3.93
C GLY A 31 16.49 0.33 -3.38
N ASP A 32 15.68 1.35 -3.64
CA ASP A 32 14.28 1.42 -3.23
C ASP A 32 13.44 0.33 -3.90
N ALA A 33 13.68 0.03 -5.19
CA ALA A 33 13.02 -1.05 -5.92
C ALA A 33 13.48 -2.45 -5.46
N ALA A 34 14.74 -2.59 -5.06
CA ALA A 34 15.27 -3.86 -4.54
C ALA A 34 14.88 -4.11 -3.07
N ALA A 35 14.59 -3.04 -2.33
CA ALA A 35 14.10 -3.12 -0.96
C ALA A 35 12.64 -3.62 -0.97
N GLY A 36 12.45 -4.89 -0.62
CA GLY A 36 11.11 -5.45 -0.44
C GLY A 36 10.30 -4.69 0.61
N ILE A 37 8.97 -4.68 0.45
CA ILE A 37 8.06 -4.01 1.39
C ILE A 37 7.59 -5.04 2.42
N VAL A 38 7.80 -4.72 3.71
CA VAL A 38 7.20 -5.48 4.80
C VAL A 38 5.82 -4.91 5.05
N LEU A 39 4.79 -5.68 4.71
CA LEU A 39 3.41 -5.30 5.00
C LEU A 39 3.12 -5.49 6.50
N GLY A 40 2.38 -4.55 7.07
CA GLY A 40 1.84 -4.68 8.42
C GLY A 40 0.81 -5.80 8.51
N GLU A 41 0.42 -6.15 9.73
CA GLU A 41 -0.65 -7.13 9.92
C GLU A 41 -2.00 -6.58 9.43
N LEU A 42 -2.82 -7.48 8.88
CA LEU A 42 -4.21 -7.17 8.56
C LEU A 42 -4.98 -6.83 9.86
N PRO A 43 -5.82 -5.78 9.87
CA PRO A 43 -6.63 -5.45 11.04
C PRO A 43 -7.44 -6.63 11.54
N ASP A 44 -7.52 -6.80 12.86
CA ASP A 44 -8.20 -7.95 13.48
C ASP A 44 -9.69 -8.04 13.08
N ASP A 45 -10.35 -6.89 12.87
CA ASP A 45 -11.74 -6.86 12.36
C ASP A 45 -11.85 -7.64 11.04
N CYS A 46 -10.91 -7.48 10.12
CA CYS A 46 -10.92 -8.17 8.83
C CYS A 46 -10.73 -9.69 8.91
N ARG A 47 -10.27 -10.20 10.06
CA ARG A 47 -10.20 -11.64 10.34
C ARG A 47 -11.42 -12.17 11.09
N ALA A 48 -12.24 -11.28 11.64
CA ALA A 48 -13.41 -11.66 12.42
C ALA A 48 -14.48 -12.32 11.55
N ARG A 49 -15.16 -13.33 12.12
CA ARG A 49 -16.29 -14.03 11.49
C ARG A 49 -17.57 -13.63 12.19
N GLU A 50 -18.59 -13.27 11.41
CA GLU A 50 -19.89 -12.96 11.97
C GLU A 50 -20.61 -14.29 12.29
N PRO A 51 -21.09 -14.48 13.53
CA PRO A 51 -21.88 -15.66 13.86
C PRO A 51 -23.24 -15.60 13.17
N HIS A 52 -23.72 -16.78 12.75
CA HIS A 52 -25.12 -16.97 12.37
C HIS A 52 -26.07 -16.69 13.54
N ALA A 53 -27.33 -16.40 13.23
CA ALA A 53 -28.36 -16.25 14.23
C ALA A 53 -28.61 -17.60 14.94
N ALA A 54 -28.69 -17.55 16.27
CA ALA A 54 -28.96 -18.75 17.05
C ALA A 54 -30.32 -19.38 16.69
N LEU A 55 -30.30 -20.68 16.41
CA LEU A 55 -31.50 -21.50 16.26
C LEU A 55 -32.00 -21.88 17.64
N VAL A 56 -33.21 -21.43 17.98
CA VAL A 56 -33.85 -21.73 19.27
C VAL A 56 -35.18 -22.43 18.97
N GLU A 57 -35.40 -23.57 19.60
CA GLU A 57 -36.64 -24.33 19.42
C GLU A 57 -37.85 -23.49 19.83
N GLY A 58 -38.93 -23.56 19.05
CA GLY A 58 -40.13 -22.77 19.25
C GLY A 58 -40.05 -21.32 18.74
N PHE A 59 -38.90 -20.86 18.23
CA PHE A 59 -38.82 -19.54 17.60
C PHE A 59 -39.41 -19.58 16.19
N GLU A 60 -40.10 -18.49 15.84
CA GLU A 60 -40.67 -18.32 14.51
C GLU A 60 -39.55 -18.15 13.46
N ILE A 61 -39.66 -18.87 12.34
CA ILE A 61 -38.59 -19.00 11.34
C ILE A 61 -38.27 -17.65 10.67
N ARG A 62 -39.26 -16.80 10.37
CA ARG A 62 -39.01 -15.49 9.77
C ARG A 62 -38.27 -14.55 10.73
N SER A 63 -38.48 -14.68 12.05
CA SER A 63 -37.69 -13.97 13.06
C SER A 63 -36.22 -14.40 13.03
N ILE A 64 -35.95 -15.70 12.86
CA ILE A 64 -34.58 -16.20 12.64
C ILE A 64 -34.00 -15.61 11.35
N LEU A 65 -34.73 -15.67 10.24
CA LEU A 65 -34.29 -15.13 8.95
C LEU A 65 -33.98 -13.62 9.01
N LYS A 66 -34.78 -12.85 9.75
CA LYS A 66 -34.52 -11.42 9.98
C LYS A 66 -33.21 -11.21 10.73
N ARG A 67 -32.91 -12.04 11.73
CA ARG A 67 -31.64 -11.97 12.48
C ARG A 67 -30.44 -12.39 11.62
N GLU A 68 -30.59 -13.41 10.77
CA GLU A 68 -29.58 -13.79 9.78
C GLU A 68 -29.29 -12.65 8.81
N ARG A 69 -30.33 -11.94 8.34
CA ARG A 69 -30.13 -10.78 7.46
C ARG A 69 -29.31 -9.69 8.12
N ALA A 70 -29.61 -9.37 9.39
CA ALA A 70 -28.84 -8.40 10.15
C ALA A 70 -27.39 -8.84 10.39
N ALA A 71 -27.13 -10.15 10.58
CA ALA A 71 -25.77 -10.68 10.66
C ALA A 71 -25.03 -10.51 9.33
N LEU A 72 -25.67 -10.88 8.21
CA LEU A 72 -25.10 -10.69 6.89
C LEU A 72 -24.79 -9.21 6.59
N ASP A 73 -25.68 -8.29 6.98
CA ASP A 73 -25.46 -6.85 6.79
C ASP A 73 -24.20 -6.38 7.54
N ARG A 74 -23.99 -6.80 8.80
CA ARG A 74 -22.76 -6.51 9.56
C ARG A 74 -21.52 -7.12 8.91
N ALA A 75 -21.62 -8.34 8.42
CA ALA A 75 -20.51 -9.02 7.74
C ALA A 75 -20.12 -8.30 6.44
N ASN A 76 -21.10 -7.84 5.66
CA ASN A 76 -20.86 -7.10 4.43
C ASN A 76 -20.29 -5.72 4.69
N GLU A 77 -20.77 -5.02 5.72
CA GLU A 77 -20.21 -3.72 6.12
C GLU A 77 -18.73 -3.85 6.51
N ARG A 78 -18.39 -4.91 7.24
CA ARG A 78 -17.00 -5.24 7.56
C ARG A 78 -16.18 -5.55 6.31
N LEU A 79 -16.73 -6.32 5.38
CA LEU A 79 -16.06 -6.63 4.11
C LEU A 79 -15.75 -5.35 3.33
N THR A 80 -16.68 -4.40 3.27
CA THR A 80 -16.45 -3.08 2.64
C THR A 80 -15.27 -2.36 3.28
N ARG A 81 -15.27 -2.18 4.61
CA ARG A 81 -14.14 -1.50 5.29
C ARG A 81 -12.79 -2.19 5.06
N CYS A 82 -12.78 -3.51 4.96
CA CYS A 82 -11.57 -4.28 4.71
C CYS A 82 -11.09 -4.21 3.26
N ALA A 83 -12.01 -4.06 2.31
CA ALA A 83 -11.67 -3.74 0.93
C ALA A 83 -11.07 -2.34 0.84
N ASP A 84 -11.70 -1.34 1.46
CA ASP A 84 -11.21 0.05 1.49
C ASP A 84 -9.78 0.12 2.08
N TYR A 85 -9.52 -0.59 3.19
CA TYR A 85 -8.16 -0.69 3.76
C TYR A 85 -7.13 -1.25 2.78
N HIS A 86 -7.49 -2.28 2.01
CA HIS A 86 -6.61 -2.87 1.02
C HIS A 86 -6.36 -1.91 -0.14
N ASP A 87 -7.39 -1.22 -0.62
CA ASP A 87 -7.27 -0.27 -1.72
C ASP A 87 -6.40 0.92 -1.31
N ASP A 88 -6.58 1.45 -0.09
CA ASP A 88 -5.71 2.49 0.49
C ASP A 88 -4.25 2.04 0.60
N LEU A 89 -4.02 0.76 0.94
CA LEU A 89 -2.69 0.17 0.98
C LEU A 89 -2.08 0.14 -0.42
N VAL A 90 -2.81 -0.33 -1.43
CA VAL A 90 -2.34 -0.36 -2.82
C VAL A 90 -1.96 1.04 -3.29
N ASP A 91 -2.84 2.03 -3.08
CA ASP A 91 -2.59 3.42 -3.46
C ASP A 91 -1.31 3.97 -2.81
N HIS A 92 -1.09 3.66 -1.53
CA HIS A 92 0.14 4.07 -0.83
C HIS A 92 1.39 3.39 -1.38
N LEU A 93 1.30 2.13 -1.79
CA LEU A 93 2.44 1.42 -2.36
C LEU A 93 2.76 1.92 -3.77
N GLU A 94 1.76 2.23 -4.58
CA GLU A 94 1.93 2.77 -5.93
C GLU A 94 2.45 4.21 -5.94
N ALA A 95 2.09 5.02 -4.93
CA ALA A 95 2.55 6.39 -4.79
C ALA A 95 4.01 6.51 -4.29
N ARG A 96 4.71 5.40 -4.00
CA ARG A 96 6.10 5.43 -3.55
C ARG A 96 7.05 5.86 -4.68
N PRO A 97 8.08 6.69 -4.36
CA PRO A 97 9.06 7.17 -5.33
C PRO A 97 10.01 6.08 -5.85
#